data_AF-A0AA97FGF0-F1
#
_entry.id   AF-A0AA97FGF0-F1
#
_cell.length_a   1.000
_cell.length_b   1.000
_cell.length_c   1.000
_cell.angle_alpha   90.00
_cell.angle_beta   90.00
_cell.angle_gamma   90.00
#
_symmetry.space_group_name_H-M   'P 1'
#
loop_
_entity.id
_entity.type
_entity.pdbx_description
1 polymer ?
#
loop_
_entity_poly.entity_id
_entity_poly.type
_entity_poly.pdbx_seq_one_letter_code
_entity_poly.pdbx_strand_id
1 'polypeptide(L)'
;MKIPLGSDLLLIKGSSSFLLVGKADELFVLCIETSDREVCQTVEKGDLIVVSAPEGGEIDQARMILELVRTYHQPLLVLPKKHPGTKRLKMVVSAGPDIVPRCDIVRGTHPEQNVICASDELSKISLYACDGGVIAEGIESGDDIYTSYV
;
A
#
# COMPACT_ATOMS: atom_id res chain seq x y z
N MET A 1 3.85 16.25 5.41
CA MET A 1 4.67 16.09 6.63
C MET A 1 5.70 14.98 6.45
N LYS A 2 6.91 15.10 7.02
CA LYS A 2 7.88 13.99 7.06
C LYS A 2 7.66 13.18 8.34
N ILE A 3 7.46 11.88 8.20
CA ILE A 3 7.31 10.92 9.30
C ILE A 3 8.56 10.04 9.29
N PRO A 4 9.39 10.06 10.35
CA PRO A 4 10.52 9.15 10.47
C PRO A 4 10.06 7.70 10.35
N LEU A 5 10.77 6.86 9.62
CA LEU A 5 10.41 5.44 9.49
C LEU A 5 11.67 4.64 9.18
N GLY A 6 12.03 3.77 10.12
CA GLY A 6 13.12 2.80 9.96
C GLY A 6 12.57 1.47 9.45
N SER A 7 12.82 0.40 10.22
CA SER A 7 12.26 -0.94 9.99
C SER A 7 10.84 -1.13 10.52
N ASP A 8 10.37 -0.18 11.35
CA ASP A 8 9.01 -0.16 11.88
C ASP A 8 7.96 0.04 10.78
N LEU A 9 6.68 -0.17 11.12
CA LEU A 9 5.57 0.08 10.21
C LEU A 9 4.81 1.32 10.65
N LEU A 10 4.44 2.17 9.70
CA LEU A 10 3.59 3.33 9.89
C LEU A 10 2.15 2.95 9.58
N LEU A 11 1.29 3.07 10.57
CA LEU A 11 -0.15 2.92 10.44
C LEU A 11 -0.80 4.29 10.31
N ILE A 12 -1.48 4.54 9.19
CA ILE A 12 -2.29 5.74 8.94
C ILE A 12 -3.75 5.31 8.98
N LYS A 13 -4.50 5.69 10.02
CA LYS A 13 -5.91 5.32 10.17
C LYS A 13 -6.81 6.50 9.87
N GLY A 14 -7.89 6.27 9.15
CA GLY A 14 -9.07 7.13 9.16
C GLY A 14 -10.15 6.61 10.11
N SER A 15 -11.39 7.03 9.90
CA SER A 15 -12.54 6.67 10.74
C SER A 15 -12.91 5.19 10.69
N SER A 16 -12.75 4.56 9.53
CA SER A 16 -13.16 3.16 9.28
C SER A 16 -12.20 2.37 8.39
N SER A 17 -11.11 3.00 7.97
CA SER A 17 -10.13 2.44 7.04
C SER A 17 -8.70 2.74 7.49
N PHE A 18 -7.72 2.07 6.90
CA PHE A 18 -6.32 2.39 7.18
C PHE A 18 -5.38 2.05 6.01
N LEU A 19 -4.21 2.70 6.01
CA LEU A 19 -3.01 2.28 5.29
C LEU A 19 -1.97 1.78 6.29
N LEU A 20 -1.32 0.67 5.96
CA LEU A 20 -0.13 0.21 6.64
C LEU A 20 1.06 0.36 5.70
N VAL A 21 2.06 1.12 6.12
CA VAL A 21 3.19 1.55 5.31
C VAL A 21 4.47 0.99 5.92
N GLY A 22 5.20 0.21 5.13
CA GLY A 22 6.57 -0.21 5.44
C GLY A 22 7.54 0.29 4.36
N LYS A 23 8.84 0.18 4.63
CA LYS A 23 9.89 0.37 3.63
C LYS A 23 10.48 -0.98 3.25
N ALA A 24 10.86 -1.15 1.99
CA ALA A 24 11.60 -2.31 1.52
C ALA A 24 13.01 -2.32 2.14
N ASP A 25 13.41 -3.45 2.72
CA ASP A 25 14.70 -3.58 3.42
C ASP A 25 15.86 -3.84 2.45
N GLU A 26 15.54 -4.37 1.26
CA GLU A 26 16.48 -4.70 0.20
C GLU A 26 15.90 -4.48 -1.20
N LEU A 27 16.77 -4.58 -2.20
CA LEU A 27 16.38 -4.50 -3.61
C LEU A 27 15.86 -5.86 -4.07
N PHE A 28 14.70 -5.87 -4.72
CA PHE A 28 14.13 -7.09 -5.31
C PHE A 28 13.30 -6.79 -6.56
N VAL A 29 12.97 -7.85 -7.30
CA VAL A 29 12.03 -7.77 -8.43
C VAL A 29 10.66 -8.21 -7.94
N LEU A 30 9.69 -7.31 -8.04
CA LEU A 30 8.29 -7.62 -7.82
C LEU A 30 7.65 -8.09 -9.12
N CYS A 31 7.28 -9.37 -9.16
CA CYS A 31 6.48 -9.93 -10.24
C CYS A 31 5.00 -9.61 -10.03
N ILE A 32 4.35 -9.09 -11.07
CA ILE A 32 2.94 -8.70 -11.09
C ILE A 32 2.26 -9.50 -12.20
N GLU A 33 1.49 -10.50 -11.82
CA GLU A 33 0.81 -11.42 -12.71
C GLU A 33 -0.56 -10.87 -13.11
N THR A 34 -0.78 -10.67 -14.40
CA THR A 34 -2.10 -10.40 -14.97
C THR A 34 -2.66 -11.68 -15.61
N SER A 35 -3.88 -11.62 -16.14
CA SER A 35 -4.51 -12.79 -16.80
C SER A 35 -3.79 -13.24 -18.09
N ASP A 36 -2.94 -12.40 -18.65
CA ASP A 36 -2.38 -12.53 -19.99
C ASP A 36 -0.86 -12.32 -20.06
N ARG A 37 -0.23 -11.74 -19.03
CA ARG A 37 1.21 -11.50 -18.97
C ARG A 37 1.72 -11.32 -17.54
N GLU A 38 3.03 -11.38 -17.41
CA GLU A 38 3.77 -10.94 -16.22
C GLU A 38 4.35 -9.55 -16.48
N VAL A 39 4.29 -8.67 -15.48
CA VAL A 39 5.00 -7.40 -15.45
C VAL A 39 5.97 -7.43 -14.27
N CYS A 40 7.24 -7.16 -14.51
CA CYS A 40 8.24 -7.08 -13.45
C CYS A 40 8.58 -5.63 -13.14
N GLN A 41 8.55 -5.27 -11.85
CA GLN A 41 8.96 -3.97 -11.36
C GLN A 41 10.14 -4.12 -10.41
N THR A 42 11.16 -3.27 -10.55
CA THR A 42 12.22 -3.16 -9.55
C THR A 42 11.68 -2.41 -8.33
N VAL A 43 11.85 -2.99 -7.15
CA VAL A 43 11.65 -2.32 -5.87
C VAL A 43 13.02 -2.04 -5.29
N GLU A 44 13.34 -0.76 -5.08
CA GLU A 44 14.61 -0.35 -4.48
C GLU A 44 14.55 -0.43 -2.96
N LYS A 45 15.72 -0.57 -2.33
CA LYS A 45 15.82 -0.47 -0.88
C LYS A 45 15.31 0.91 -0.45
N GLY A 46 14.33 0.92 0.46
CA GLY A 46 13.71 2.13 0.97
C GLY A 46 12.42 2.56 0.25
N ASP A 47 12.07 1.93 -0.87
CA ASP A 47 10.75 2.08 -1.49
C ASP A 47 9.64 1.68 -0.52
N LEU A 48 8.44 2.19 -0.74
CA LEU A 48 7.29 1.91 0.11
C LEU A 48 6.66 0.57 -0.27
N ILE A 49 6.23 -0.19 0.74
CA ILE A 49 5.27 -1.28 0.62
C ILE A 49 4.04 -0.86 1.41
N VAL A 50 2.92 -0.64 0.71
CA VAL A 50 1.70 -0.08 1.31
C VAL A 50 0.56 -1.06 1.16
N VAL A 51 -0.02 -1.47 2.27
CA VAL A 51 -1.28 -2.21 2.31
C VAL A 51 -2.41 -1.23 2.59
N SER A 52 -3.43 -1.22 1.75
CA SER A 52 -4.67 -0.49 2.01
C SER A 52 -5.75 -1.44 2.48
N ALA A 53 -6.45 -1.05 3.54
CA ALA A 53 -7.65 -1.67 4.06
C ALA A 53 -8.81 -0.65 3.97
N PRO A 54 -9.45 -0.50 2.79
CA PRO A 54 -10.39 0.59 2.55
C PRO A 54 -11.72 0.46 3.33
N GLU A 55 -12.01 -0.75 3.84
CA GLU A 55 -13.15 -1.05 4.71
C GLU A 55 -12.68 -1.46 6.13
N GLY A 56 -11.41 -1.19 6.45
CA GLY A 56 -10.79 -1.62 7.69
C GLY A 56 -10.52 -3.14 7.73
N GLY A 57 -10.41 -3.68 8.94
CA GLY A 57 -10.03 -5.07 9.20
C GLY A 57 -8.93 -5.19 10.23
N GLU A 58 -8.37 -6.40 10.35
CA GLU A 58 -7.32 -6.70 11.34
C GLU A 58 -5.96 -6.18 10.88
N ILE A 59 -5.28 -5.41 11.74
CA ILE A 59 -3.95 -4.87 11.42
C ILE A 59 -2.94 -6.00 11.19
N ASP A 60 -3.04 -7.10 11.94
CA ASP A 60 -2.16 -8.25 11.76
C ASP A 60 -2.35 -8.93 10.40
N GLN A 61 -3.57 -8.90 9.83
CA GLN A 61 -3.78 -9.36 8.45
C GLN A 61 -3.01 -8.48 7.47
N ALA A 62 -3.07 -7.16 7.63
CA ALA A 62 -2.33 -6.23 6.78
C ALA A 62 -0.81 -6.40 6.93
N ARG A 63 -0.32 -6.62 8.16
CA ARG A 63 1.10 -6.92 8.43
C ARG A 63 1.55 -8.18 7.70
N MET A 64 0.77 -9.26 7.77
CA MET A 64 1.10 -10.50 7.04
C MET A 64 1.14 -10.28 5.52
N ILE A 65 0.18 -9.54 4.95
CA ILE A 65 0.18 -9.21 3.50
C ILE A 65 1.41 -8.39 3.13
N LEU A 66 1.75 -7.39 3.96
CA LEU A 66 2.94 -6.56 3.76
C LEU A 66 4.21 -7.42 3.77
N GLU A 67 4.38 -8.32 4.74
CA GLU A 67 5.57 -9.17 4.82
C GLU A 67 5.67 -10.19 3.69
N LEU A 68 4.54 -10.72 3.20
CA LEU A 68 4.55 -11.61 2.03
C LEU A 68 5.22 -10.92 0.84
N VAL A 69 4.97 -9.63 0.65
CA VAL A 69 5.61 -8.85 -0.42
C VAL A 69 7.01 -8.40 -0.03
N ARG A 70 7.15 -7.74 1.13
CA ARG A 70 8.40 -7.09 1.57
C ARG A 70 9.54 -8.08 1.82
N THR A 71 9.24 -9.18 2.52
CA THR A 71 10.24 -10.11 3.05
C THR A 71 10.33 -11.37 2.21
N TYR A 72 9.19 -11.85 1.70
CA TYR A 72 9.12 -13.10 0.95
C TYR A 72 8.99 -12.90 -0.56
N HIS A 73 8.94 -11.65 -1.04
CA HIS A 73 8.86 -11.28 -2.46
C HIS A 73 7.74 -12.01 -3.22
N GLN A 74 6.62 -12.26 -2.53
CA GLN A 74 5.45 -12.90 -3.11
C GLN A 74 4.95 -12.07 -4.31
N PRO A 75 4.73 -12.70 -5.49
CA PRO A 75 4.18 -12.00 -6.63
C PRO A 75 2.77 -11.47 -6.33
N LEU A 76 2.44 -10.34 -6.95
CA LEU A 76 1.09 -9.79 -6.90
C LEU A 76 0.24 -10.37 -8.01
N LEU A 77 -1.02 -10.63 -7.70
CA LEU A 77 -2.00 -11.10 -8.67
C LEU A 77 -2.98 -9.97 -8.98
N VAL A 78 -3.03 -9.58 -10.25
CA VAL A 78 -3.99 -8.58 -10.75
C VAL A 78 -5.16 -9.30 -11.40
N LEU A 79 -6.32 -9.12 -10.79
CA LEU A 79 -7.57 -9.70 -11.27
C LEU A 79 -8.17 -8.84 -12.40
N PRO A 80 -8.82 -9.45 -13.40
CA PRO A 80 -9.66 -8.73 -14.33
C PRO A 80 -10.78 -7.95 -13.61
N LYS A 81 -11.15 -6.76 -14.11
CA LYS A 81 -12.13 -5.86 -13.45
C LYS A 81 -13.46 -6.51 -13.05
N LYS A 82 -13.92 -7.50 -13.82
CA LYS A 82 -15.19 -8.21 -13.59
C LYS A 82 -15.02 -9.57 -12.90
N HIS A 83 -13.82 -9.89 -12.43
CA HIS A 83 -13.55 -11.17 -11.77
C HIS A 83 -14.29 -11.25 -10.42
N PRO A 84 -14.98 -12.35 -10.09
CA PRO A 84 -15.74 -12.46 -8.84
C PRO A 84 -14.88 -12.29 -7.58
N GLY A 85 -13.58 -12.57 -7.68
CA GLY A 85 -12.61 -12.40 -6.60
C GLY A 85 -12.38 -10.96 -6.16
N THR A 86 -12.60 -9.95 -7.03
CA THR A 86 -12.38 -8.53 -6.66
C THR A 86 -13.27 -8.10 -5.49
N LYS A 87 -14.47 -8.69 -5.37
CA LYS A 87 -15.39 -8.48 -4.24
C LYS A 87 -14.95 -9.10 -2.92
N ARG A 88 -13.94 -9.98 -2.95
CA ARG A 88 -13.41 -10.70 -1.77
C ARG A 88 -12.10 -10.10 -1.27
N LEU A 89 -11.45 -9.25 -2.07
CA LEU A 89 -10.21 -8.57 -1.70
C LEU A 89 -10.51 -7.45 -0.70
N LYS A 90 -10.40 -7.78 0.59
CA LYS A 90 -10.58 -6.83 1.69
C LYS A 90 -9.45 -5.82 1.77
N MET A 91 -8.24 -6.27 1.45
CA MET A 91 -7.03 -5.47 1.45
C MET A 91 -6.29 -5.65 0.13
N VAL A 92 -5.56 -4.63 -0.28
CA VAL A 92 -4.70 -4.63 -1.47
C VAL A 92 -3.35 -4.08 -1.08
N VAL A 93 -2.33 -4.39 -1.88
CA VAL A 93 -0.95 -3.97 -1.64
C VAL A 93 -0.38 -3.34 -2.91
N SER A 94 0.44 -2.32 -2.72
CA SER A 94 1.17 -1.63 -3.77
C SER A 94 2.60 -1.36 -3.29
N ALA A 95 3.56 -1.31 -4.22
CA ALA A 95 4.97 -1.14 -3.91
C ALA A 95 5.67 -0.18 -4.88
N GLY A 96 6.47 0.75 -4.37
CA GLY A 96 7.22 1.70 -5.18
C GLY A 96 7.69 2.95 -4.43
N PRO A 97 8.37 3.87 -5.13
CA PRO A 97 8.92 5.08 -4.52
C PRO A 97 7.82 6.09 -4.11
N ASP A 98 6.68 6.06 -4.79
CA ASP A 98 5.50 6.87 -4.51
C ASP A 98 4.23 6.01 -4.59
N ILE A 99 3.28 6.25 -3.68
CA ILE A 99 2.00 5.56 -3.62
C ILE A 99 0.88 6.57 -3.43
N VAL A 100 -0.08 6.51 -4.33
CA VAL A 100 -1.24 7.40 -4.38
C VAL A 100 -2.54 6.60 -4.18
N PRO A 101 -3.12 6.64 -2.97
CA PRO A 101 -4.46 6.16 -2.69
C PRO A 101 -5.53 6.77 -3.61
N ARG A 102 -6.45 5.94 -4.10
CA ARG A 102 -7.58 6.33 -4.97
C ARG A 102 -8.86 5.62 -4.55
N CYS A 103 -9.98 6.35 -4.48
CA CYS A 103 -11.29 5.79 -4.14
C CYS A 103 -12.16 5.43 -5.37
N ASP A 104 -11.71 5.81 -6.56
CA ASP A 104 -12.43 5.67 -7.84
C ASP A 104 -11.95 4.47 -8.69
N ILE A 105 -11.08 3.62 -8.13
CA ILE A 105 -10.52 2.44 -8.82
C ILE A 105 -11.03 1.12 -8.23
N VAL A 106 -10.97 0.05 -9.02
CA VAL A 106 -11.40 -1.29 -8.61
C VAL A 106 -10.23 -2.04 -7.95
N ARG A 107 -10.49 -2.67 -6.81
CA ARG A 107 -9.49 -3.40 -6.02
C ARG A 107 -8.82 -4.52 -6.78
N GLY A 108 -7.49 -4.51 -6.77
CA GLY A 108 -6.67 -5.59 -7.32
C GLY A 108 -6.75 -5.71 -8.84
N THR A 109 -7.14 -4.66 -9.56
CA THR A 109 -7.28 -4.69 -11.03
C THR A 109 -6.29 -3.82 -11.78
N HIS A 110 -5.38 -3.18 -11.04
CA HIS A 110 -4.39 -2.26 -11.58
C HIS A 110 -3.00 -2.87 -11.44
N PRO A 111 -2.27 -3.08 -12.54
CA PRO A 111 -0.88 -3.49 -12.49
C PRO A 111 0.05 -2.35 -12.06
N GLU A 112 -0.37 -1.10 -12.21
CA GLU A 112 0.40 0.05 -11.75
C GLU A 112 0.54 0.04 -10.23
N GLN A 113 1.78 0.01 -9.73
CA GLN A 113 2.04 -0.08 -8.29
C GLN A 113 2.17 1.28 -7.61
N ASN A 114 2.12 2.39 -8.33
CA ASN A 114 2.07 3.72 -7.73
C ASN A 114 0.64 4.13 -7.31
N VAL A 115 -0.37 3.30 -7.60
CA VAL A 115 -1.78 3.57 -7.27
C VAL A 115 -2.36 2.41 -6.47
N ILE A 116 -3.10 2.73 -5.41
CA ILE A 116 -3.75 1.74 -4.55
C ILE A 116 -5.21 2.11 -4.26
N CYS A 117 -6.11 1.12 -4.28
CA CYS A 117 -7.51 1.36 -3.94
C CYS A 117 -7.61 1.65 -2.43
N ALA A 118 -8.28 2.74 -2.08
CA ALA A 118 -8.45 3.22 -0.72
C ALA A 118 -9.86 3.79 -0.50
N SER A 119 -10.16 4.16 0.75
CA SER A 119 -11.38 4.89 1.10
C SER A 119 -11.28 6.34 0.64
N ASP A 120 -12.42 7.03 0.60
CA ASP A 120 -12.48 8.45 0.24
C ASP A 120 -11.63 9.32 1.19
N GLU A 121 -11.71 9.06 2.50
CA GLU A 121 -10.95 9.79 3.53
C GLU A 121 -9.43 9.64 3.39
N LEU A 122 -8.94 8.53 2.84
CA LEU A 122 -7.50 8.29 2.62
C LEU A 122 -7.05 8.65 1.20
N SER A 123 -7.97 8.91 0.26
CA SER A 123 -7.68 9.27 -1.14
C SER A 123 -7.04 10.65 -1.30
N LYS A 124 -7.14 11.50 -0.28
CA LYS A 124 -6.49 12.81 -0.21
C LYS A 124 -4.99 12.74 0.13
N ILE A 125 -4.50 11.57 0.54
CA ILE A 125 -3.11 11.38 0.95
C ILE A 125 -2.25 11.05 -0.28
N SER A 126 -0.98 11.46 -0.26
CA SER A 126 0.04 10.92 -1.15
C SER A 126 1.29 10.58 -0.33
N LEU A 127 1.88 9.41 -0.60
CA LEU A 127 3.00 8.88 0.16
C LEU A 127 4.23 8.79 -0.73
N TYR A 128 5.37 9.29 -0.24
CA TYR A 128 6.64 9.24 -0.95
C TYR A 128 7.74 8.69 -0.05
N ALA A 129 8.53 7.76 -0.56
CA ALA A 129 9.75 7.31 0.08
C ALA A 129 10.74 8.48 0.20
N CYS A 130 11.36 8.61 1.36
CA CYS A 130 12.50 9.51 1.54
C CYS A 130 13.52 8.91 2.50
N ASP A 131 14.70 9.53 2.54
CA ASP A 131 15.77 9.11 3.46
C ASP A 131 15.31 9.22 4.92
N GLY A 132 15.36 8.07 5.61
CA GLY A 132 14.98 7.93 7.01
C GLY A 132 13.48 8.08 7.28
N GLY A 133 12.61 8.02 6.27
CA GLY A 133 11.17 8.06 6.52
C GLY A 133 10.25 8.01 5.31
N VAL A 134 9.07 8.59 5.51
CA VAL A 134 8.00 8.74 4.52
C VAL A 134 7.52 10.20 4.53
N ILE A 135 7.36 10.78 3.36
CA ILE A 135 6.64 12.05 3.21
C ILE A 135 5.17 11.71 2.97
N ALA A 136 4.29 12.18 3.85
CA ALA A 136 2.85 12.08 3.69
C ALA A 136 2.26 13.46 3.42
N GLU A 137 1.72 13.68 2.23
CA GLU A 137 0.97 14.88 1.87
C GLU A 137 -0.53 14.67 2.11
N GLY A 138 -1.29 15.75 2.31
CA GLY A 138 -2.74 15.67 2.55
C GLY A 138 -3.16 15.21 3.95
N ILE A 139 -2.21 15.14 4.90
CA ILE A 139 -2.47 14.98 6.33
C ILE A 139 -2.29 16.34 7.01
N GLU A 140 -3.39 16.97 7.40
CA GLU A 140 -3.38 18.26 8.11
C GLU A 140 -3.52 18.06 9.64
N SER A 141 -2.99 19.00 10.42
CA SER A 141 -3.18 19.00 11.87
C SER A 141 -4.64 19.28 12.21
N GLY A 142 -5.38 18.25 12.63
CA GLY A 142 -6.82 18.32 12.93
C GLY A 142 -7.70 17.39 12.10
N ASP A 143 -7.12 16.67 11.13
CA ASP A 143 -7.83 15.57 10.45
C ASP A 143 -8.13 14.42 11.43
N ASP A 144 -9.22 13.69 11.22
CA ASP A 144 -9.52 12.40 11.88
C ASP A 144 -8.54 11.27 11.46
N ILE A 145 -7.37 11.66 10.94
CA ILE A 145 -6.33 10.77 10.44
C ILE A 145 -5.19 10.76 11.45
N TYR A 146 -4.96 9.59 12.05
CA TYR A 146 -3.90 9.43 13.03
C TYR A 146 -2.79 8.52 12.49
N THR A 147 -1.55 8.81 12.94
CA THR A 147 -0.36 8.03 12.62
C THR A 147 0.22 7.35 13.86
N SER A 148 0.53 6.05 13.81
CA SER A 148 1.30 5.35 14.85
C SER A 148 2.28 4.36 14.27
N TYR A 149 3.29 3.98 15.06
CA TYR A 149 4.15 2.86 14.76
C TYR A 149 3.53 1.56 15.30
N VAL A 150 3.59 0.48 14.51
CA VAL A 150 3.07 -0.85 14.87
C VAL A 150 4.02 -1.97 14.45
#